data_AF-A0A4S2F3X2-F1
#
_entry.id   AF-A0A4S2F3X2-F1
#
_cell.length_a   1.000
_cell.length_b   1.000
_cell.length_c   1.000
_cell.angle_alpha   90.00
_cell.angle_beta   90.00
_cell.angle_gamma   90.00
#
_symmetry.space_group_name_H-M   'P 1'
#
loop_
_entity.id
_entity.type
_entity.pdbx_description
1 polymer ?
#
loop_
_entity_poly.entity_id
_entity_poly.type
_entity_poly.pdbx_seq_one_letter_code
_entity_poly.pdbx_strand_id
1 'polypeptide(L)'
;MAKLEGIIYTAFRSYIVLRGFASIGGLAKISKKPASYQRDANEQHKVEIVHYLNDLKSYFPEITLACRVSDYEGLMRSIGDDKDVSKEDSIYVKGLRILSERLPIGRDRARHAYLEIDNPNEEEKLLRVDGNHRLEPFSTDIEWWHQFISDRSPIKDETDPEKIQGWLNHRAKTYKKEIAEKIVPFTIIMSEAKDADNFEAKIFHDINFKALPLREEASLKIISELSAFNDKEKLGQEYPLALDLIEIVKTGQFNAIPWLSVANDISNSYYRTACLSIVRLLLSQKDVISSRRKENICKWKELRQNIFIIEQQIETLNAQITVKNIEIQKIEFEHPDFANLSKYKETVFEREQLIEELSLKKSDRKELEYKEDHLIYKAKNLRRFIKHCDNKALIIEVLYSLTVIYKSFEKDALGNIAFLCALVYYAILDKNQMQSFIDWAKRNGINKIVEPDDLSKDAAINLITMFEQIYQTKKNEIFISMQFGDSQSELIYEKIVRAVEMFNMRHKSIHLNATPIRIDRTIESSSFSIQNKILEAIKSCSLIIADLSSSNINVYHEIGYAMGVAESHNMIPNMILLYKEDTDHNKEKKDIDKFIGFNLRNLSQLRFKDYKQLVDSLVERLEKHYGV
;
A
#
# COMPACT_ATOMS: atom_id res chain seq x y z
N MET A 1 -27.81 6.17 -37.72
CA MET A 1 -26.94 6.96 -38.62
C MET A 1 -26.21 8.03 -37.84
N ALA A 2 -24.89 8.08 -37.91
CA ALA A 2 -24.09 9.23 -37.50
C ALA A 2 -23.48 9.87 -38.74
N LYS A 3 -23.57 11.20 -38.85
CA LYS A 3 -23.03 11.97 -39.96
C LYS A 3 -21.93 12.86 -39.41
N LEU A 4 -20.70 12.62 -39.84
CA LEU A 4 -19.54 13.43 -39.48
C LEU A 4 -19.30 14.44 -40.59
N GLU A 5 -19.33 15.73 -40.25
CA GLU A 5 -19.09 16.82 -41.18
C GLU A 5 -17.81 17.55 -40.78
N GLY A 6 -17.01 17.91 -41.76
CA GLY A 6 -15.75 18.57 -41.50
C GLY A 6 -14.97 18.96 -42.74
N ILE A 7 -13.69 19.23 -42.51
CA ILE A 7 -12.72 19.62 -43.52
C ILE A 7 -11.76 18.46 -43.72
N ILE A 8 -11.68 17.95 -44.95
CA ILE A 8 -10.69 16.95 -45.36
C ILE A 8 -9.53 17.62 -46.10
N TYR A 9 -8.31 17.22 -45.76
CA TYR A 9 -7.09 17.77 -46.36
C TYR A 9 -5.90 16.82 -46.18
N THR A 10 -4.82 17.07 -46.91
CA THR A 10 -3.56 16.34 -46.78
C THR A 10 -2.59 17.09 -45.86
N ALA A 11 -2.43 16.63 -44.62
CA ALA A 11 -1.44 17.13 -43.66
C ALA A 11 -0.02 16.60 -43.97
N PHE A 12 0.98 17.46 -43.81
CA PHE A 12 2.41 17.16 -44.05
C PHE A 12 2.74 16.50 -45.41
N ARG A 13 1.83 16.62 -46.40
CA ARG A 13 1.90 15.96 -47.72
C ARG A 13 1.91 14.43 -47.70
N SER A 14 1.56 13.82 -46.58
CA SER A 14 1.61 12.36 -46.40
C SER A 14 0.40 11.78 -45.67
N TYR A 15 -0.42 12.62 -45.02
CA TYR A 15 -1.53 12.17 -44.18
C TYR A 15 -2.84 12.78 -44.64
N ILE A 16 -3.83 11.97 -44.96
CA ILE A 16 -5.19 12.45 -45.18
C ILE A 16 -5.93 12.51 -43.85
N VAL A 17 -6.47 13.68 -43.55
CA VAL A 17 -7.14 13.96 -42.27
C VAL A 17 -8.49 14.62 -42.53
N LEU A 18 -9.53 14.17 -41.84
CA LEU A 18 -10.84 14.81 -41.75
C LEU A 18 -11.03 15.36 -40.33
N ARG A 19 -11.17 16.69 -40.21
CA ARG A 19 -11.42 17.36 -38.92
C ARG A 19 -12.78 18.01 -38.87
N GLY A 20 -13.48 17.89 -37.75
CA GLY A 20 -14.81 18.47 -37.61
C GLY A 20 -15.33 18.42 -36.19
N PHE A 21 -16.65 18.53 -36.06
CA PHE A 21 -17.36 18.48 -34.80
C PHE A 21 -18.49 17.47 -34.87
N ALA A 22 -18.68 16.70 -33.80
CA ALA A 22 -19.77 15.72 -33.72
C ALA A 22 -20.22 15.52 -32.27
N SER A 23 -21.40 14.94 -32.09
CA SER A 23 -21.85 14.57 -30.75
C SER A 23 -20.98 13.44 -30.20
N ILE A 24 -20.58 13.55 -28.94
CA ILE A 24 -19.68 12.57 -28.31
C ILE A 24 -20.30 11.17 -28.28
N GLY A 25 -21.61 11.07 -28.07
CA GLY A 25 -22.34 9.80 -28.15
C GLY A 25 -22.38 9.23 -29.57
N GLY A 26 -22.44 10.10 -30.59
CA GLY A 26 -22.33 9.71 -31.99
C GLY A 26 -20.98 9.08 -32.30
N LEU A 27 -19.89 9.74 -31.87
CA LEU A 27 -18.51 9.24 -32.01
C LEU A 27 -18.31 7.91 -31.26
N ALA A 28 -18.83 7.78 -30.04
CA ALA A 28 -18.75 6.55 -29.27
C ALA A 28 -19.46 5.38 -29.98
N LYS A 29 -20.62 5.63 -30.61
CA LYS A 29 -21.43 4.61 -31.30
C LYS A 29 -20.73 4.04 -32.54
N ILE A 30 -20.02 4.86 -33.30
CA ILE A 30 -19.40 4.48 -34.59
C ILE A 30 -17.92 4.09 -34.48
N SER A 31 -17.38 4.03 -33.26
CA SER A 31 -15.97 3.71 -33.03
C SER A 31 -15.78 2.56 -32.06
N LYS A 32 -14.62 1.91 -32.15
CA LYS A 32 -14.20 0.81 -31.27
C LYS A 32 -12.77 0.98 -30.78
N LYS A 33 -12.45 0.40 -29.63
CA LYS A 33 -11.08 0.32 -29.14
C LYS A 33 -10.28 -0.73 -29.93
N PRO A 34 -8.98 -0.50 -30.19
CA PRO A 34 -8.09 -1.54 -30.69
C PRO A 34 -7.84 -2.60 -29.61
N ALA A 35 -7.85 -3.88 -29.99
CA ALA A 35 -7.66 -4.99 -29.05
C ALA A 35 -6.19 -5.22 -28.65
N SER A 36 -5.24 -4.72 -29.44
CA SER A 36 -3.83 -5.14 -29.39
C SER A 36 -2.91 -4.26 -28.53
N TYR A 37 -3.22 -2.97 -28.32
CA TYR A 37 -2.27 -2.03 -27.70
C TYR A 37 -2.88 -0.96 -26.78
N GLN A 38 -4.20 -0.92 -26.58
CA GLN A 38 -4.82 -0.01 -25.63
C GLN A 38 -5.29 -0.74 -24.38
N ARG A 39 -5.03 -0.13 -23.22
CA ARG A 39 -5.55 -0.60 -21.92
C ARG A 39 -7.05 -0.38 -21.79
N ASP A 40 -7.67 -1.15 -20.91
CA ASP A 40 -9.04 -0.92 -20.49
C ASP A 40 -9.19 0.44 -19.79
N ALA A 41 -10.37 1.05 -19.94
CA ALA A 41 -10.63 2.35 -19.35
C ALA A 41 -10.75 2.23 -17.82
N ASN A 42 -10.04 3.09 -17.10
CA ASN A 42 -10.16 3.21 -15.65
C ASN A 42 -11.57 3.70 -15.23
N GLU A 43 -12.23 3.01 -14.30
CA GLU A 43 -13.59 3.34 -13.84
C GLU A 43 -13.71 4.76 -13.26
N GLN A 44 -12.80 5.13 -12.37
CA GLN A 44 -12.81 6.46 -11.75
C GLN A 44 -12.65 7.55 -12.80
N HIS A 45 -11.77 7.33 -13.77
CA HIS A 45 -11.56 8.29 -14.84
C HIS A 45 -12.78 8.43 -15.76
N LYS A 46 -13.55 7.35 -16.00
CA LYS A 46 -14.83 7.44 -16.74
C LYS A 46 -15.83 8.36 -16.02
N VAL A 47 -15.90 8.28 -14.69
CA VAL A 47 -16.75 9.13 -13.85
C VAL A 47 -16.32 10.60 -13.97
N GLU A 48 -15.02 10.88 -13.89
CA GLU A 48 -14.45 12.22 -14.07
C GLU A 48 -14.82 12.83 -15.44
N ILE A 49 -14.76 12.06 -16.53
CA ILE A 49 -15.13 12.52 -17.88
C ILE A 49 -16.61 12.94 -17.96
N VAL A 50 -17.52 12.18 -17.34
CA VAL A 50 -18.95 12.52 -17.33
C VAL A 50 -19.19 13.83 -16.57
N HIS A 51 -18.57 13.99 -15.39
CA HIS A 51 -18.64 15.23 -14.64
C HIS A 51 -18.04 16.42 -15.40
N TYR A 52 -16.94 16.20 -16.11
CA TYR A 52 -16.28 17.21 -16.93
C TYR A 52 -17.21 17.72 -18.05
N LEU A 53 -17.87 16.81 -18.78
CA LEU A 53 -18.79 17.14 -19.87
C LEU A 53 -20.09 17.81 -19.40
N ASN A 54 -20.44 17.62 -18.13
CA ASN A 54 -21.57 18.31 -17.51
C ASN A 54 -21.27 19.80 -17.26
N ASP A 55 -20.00 20.20 -17.18
CA ASP A 55 -19.63 21.61 -16.98
C ASP A 55 -19.64 22.39 -18.31
N LEU A 56 -20.52 23.40 -18.39
CA LEU A 56 -20.83 24.14 -19.63
C LEU A 56 -19.69 25.05 -20.12
N LYS A 57 -18.58 25.18 -19.38
CA LYS A 57 -17.49 26.15 -19.67
C LYS A 57 -16.16 25.52 -20.07
N SER A 58 -16.12 24.21 -20.29
CA SER A 58 -14.86 23.45 -20.38
C SER A 58 -14.46 23.12 -21.82
N TYR A 59 -13.18 23.29 -22.15
CA TYR A 59 -12.61 22.92 -23.46
C TYR A 59 -12.37 21.41 -23.55
N PHE A 60 -13.14 20.69 -24.37
CA PHE A 60 -12.93 19.27 -24.56
C PHE A 60 -11.82 18.98 -25.59
N PRO A 61 -10.74 18.26 -25.22
CA PRO A 61 -9.66 17.94 -26.16
C PRO A 61 -10.13 17.06 -27.31
N GLU A 62 -9.56 17.30 -28.49
CA GLU A 62 -9.89 16.61 -29.74
C GLU A 62 -9.77 15.08 -29.64
N ILE A 63 -10.79 14.38 -30.16
CA ILE A 63 -10.81 12.91 -30.23
C ILE A 63 -10.19 12.46 -31.55
N THR A 64 -9.20 11.56 -31.49
CA THR A 64 -8.49 11.08 -32.70
C THR A 64 -8.94 9.66 -33.04
N LEU A 65 -9.55 9.50 -34.21
CA LEU A 65 -10.01 8.23 -34.74
C LEU A 65 -9.21 7.85 -36.01
N ALA A 66 -9.22 6.59 -36.39
CA ALA A 66 -8.68 6.10 -37.65
C ALA A 66 -9.78 5.49 -38.53
N CYS A 67 -9.67 5.72 -39.83
CA CYS A 67 -10.53 5.15 -40.86
C CYS A 67 -9.66 4.48 -41.92
N ARG A 68 -9.93 3.20 -42.20
CA ARG A 68 -9.15 2.40 -43.16
C ARG A 68 -9.64 2.64 -44.57
N VAL A 69 -8.70 2.87 -45.48
CA VAL A 69 -8.96 3.20 -46.90
C VAL A 69 -8.42 2.07 -47.77
N SER A 70 -9.24 1.61 -48.73
CA SER A 70 -8.90 0.53 -49.66
C SER A 70 -7.83 0.96 -50.69
N ASP A 71 -7.95 2.18 -51.23
CA ASP A 71 -7.00 2.81 -52.15
C ASP A 71 -6.61 4.20 -51.65
N TYR A 72 -5.55 4.23 -50.83
CA TYR A 72 -5.07 5.45 -50.17
C TYR A 72 -4.52 6.48 -51.16
N GLU A 73 -3.76 6.03 -52.15
CA GLU A 73 -3.16 6.88 -53.19
C GLU A 73 -4.24 7.50 -54.09
N GLY A 74 -5.28 6.73 -54.44
CA GLY A 74 -6.44 7.22 -55.16
C GLY A 74 -7.17 8.33 -54.39
N LEU A 75 -7.42 8.14 -53.10
CA LEU A 75 -8.04 9.16 -52.24
C LEU A 75 -7.16 10.41 -52.10
N MET A 76 -5.84 10.25 -51.97
CA MET A 76 -4.92 11.39 -51.90
C MET A 76 -4.96 12.23 -53.18
N ARG A 77 -5.02 11.57 -54.34
CA ARG A 77 -5.16 12.25 -55.64
C ARG A 77 -6.52 12.92 -55.78
N SER A 78 -7.62 12.33 -55.30
CA SER A 78 -8.96 12.92 -55.44
C SER A 78 -9.11 14.23 -54.65
N ILE A 79 -8.51 14.30 -53.46
CA ILE A 79 -8.41 15.56 -52.68
C ILE A 79 -7.55 16.57 -53.43
N GLY A 80 -6.49 16.07 -54.08
CA GLY A 80 -5.47 16.82 -54.78
C GLY A 80 -5.78 17.26 -56.22
N ASP A 81 -6.83 16.77 -56.89
CA ASP A 81 -7.16 17.11 -58.28
C ASP A 81 -8.10 18.33 -58.37
N ASP A 82 -8.17 19.00 -59.52
CA ASP A 82 -9.00 20.18 -59.75
C ASP A 82 -10.45 19.88 -60.15
N LYS A 83 -10.75 18.62 -60.47
CA LYS A 83 -12.06 18.17 -60.97
C LYS A 83 -13.08 18.03 -59.85
N ASP A 84 -14.34 18.33 -60.17
CA ASP A 84 -15.49 18.22 -59.26
C ASP A 84 -15.70 16.76 -58.86
N VAL A 85 -15.44 16.44 -57.60
CA VAL A 85 -15.73 15.11 -57.08
C VAL A 85 -17.22 15.04 -56.79
N SER A 86 -17.96 14.37 -57.68
CA SER A 86 -19.39 14.14 -57.52
C SER A 86 -19.68 12.66 -57.79
N LYS A 87 -19.97 11.92 -56.72
CA LYS A 87 -20.45 10.51 -56.65
C LYS A 87 -19.44 9.35 -56.57
N GLU A 88 -18.12 9.53 -56.74
CA GLU A 88 -17.15 8.42 -56.81
C GLU A 88 -16.26 8.21 -55.55
N ASP A 89 -16.39 9.00 -54.48
CA ASP A 89 -15.52 8.83 -53.29
C ASP A 89 -15.89 7.65 -52.38
N SER A 90 -17.11 7.11 -52.52
CA SER A 90 -17.55 5.93 -51.78
C SER A 90 -16.72 4.68 -52.11
N ILE A 91 -15.98 4.73 -53.22
CA ILE A 91 -15.06 3.67 -53.68
C ILE A 91 -13.86 3.55 -52.73
N TYR A 92 -13.40 4.66 -52.15
CA TYR A 92 -12.26 4.70 -51.23
C TYR A 92 -12.68 4.40 -49.78
N VAL A 93 -13.75 5.06 -49.33
CA VAL A 93 -14.32 4.91 -47.98
C VAL A 93 -15.84 4.91 -48.09
N LYS A 94 -16.47 3.85 -47.61
CA LYS A 94 -17.94 3.75 -47.59
C LYS A 94 -18.56 4.92 -46.81
N GLY A 95 -19.47 5.65 -47.46
CA GLY A 95 -20.16 6.78 -46.85
C GLY A 95 -19.40 8.11 -46.89
N LEU A 96 -18.16 8.15 -47.41
CA LEU A 96 -17.42 9.39 -47.62
C LEU A 96 -17.94 10.15 -48.84
N ARG A 97 -18.10 11.46 -48.71
CA ARG A 97 -18.44 12.38 -49.80
C ARG A 97 -17.61 13.65 -49.65
N ILE A 98 -16.78 13.97 -50.64
CA ILE A 98 -15.99 15.20 -50.67
C ILE A 98 -16.68 16.21 -51.58
N LEU A 99 -16.86 17.44 -51.11
CA LEU A 99 -17.49 18.51 -51.88
C LEU A 99 -16.50 19.16 -52.85
N SER A 100 -17.04 19.76 -53.91
CA SER A 100 -16.27 20.55 -54.87
C SER A 100 -15.74 21.85 -54.30
N GLU A 101 -16.40 22.39 -53.27
CA GLU A 101 -16.04 23.66 -52.66
C GLU A 101 -14.66 23.59 -52.00
N ARG A 102 -13.78 24.49 -52.45
CA ARG A 102 -12.43 24.65 -51.91
C ARG A 102 -12.41 25.69 -50.81
N LEU A 103 -11.70 25.39 -49.75
CA LEU A 103 -11.44 26.35 -48.68
C LEU A 103 -10.13 27.11 -48.95
N PRO A 104 -10.10 28.44 -48.74
CA PRO A 104 -8.92 29.26 -48.98
C PRO A 104 -7.88 29.06 -47.87
N ILE A 105 -7.12 27.96 -47.92
CA ILE A 105 -6.06 27.65 -46.96
C ILE A 105 -4.69 27.62 -47.67
N GLY A 106 -4.13 28.79 -47.98
CA GLY A 106 -2.77 28.90 -48.51
C GLY A 106 -2.50 28.04 -49.77
N ARG A 107 -1.41 27.25 -49.75
CA ARG A 107 -1.04 26.31 -50.82
C ARG A 107 -1.63 24.90 -50.64
N ASP A 108 -2.26 24.63 -49.51
CA ASP A 108 -2.76 23.29 -49.15
C ASP A 108 -4.22 23.14 -49.59
N ARG A 109 -4.53 22.00 -50.22
CA ARG A 109 -5.86 21.72 -50.75
C ARG A 109 -6.73 21.16 -49.63
N ALA A 110 -7.72 21.94 -49.19
CA ALA A 110 -8.71 21.55 -48.19
C ALA A 110 -10.13 21.67 -48.76
N ARG A 111 -10.99 20.70 -48.43
CA ARG A 111 -12.36 20.60 -48.95
C ARG A 111 -13.34 20.24 -47.84
N HIS A 112 -14.59 20.68 -47.98
CA HIS A 112 -15.67 20.17 -47.12
C HIS A 112 -15.94 18.70 -47.43
N ALA A 113 -16.19 17.88 -46.40
CA ALA A 113 -16.49 16.46 -46.56
C ALA A 113 -17.47 15.95 -45.49
N TYR A 114 -18.21 14.90 -45.89
CA TYR A 114 -19.13 14.16 -45.06
C TYR A 114 -18.71 12.70 -44.98
N LEU A 115 -18.77 12.11 -43.78
CA LEU A 115 -18.66 10.67 -43.58
C LEU A 115 -19.93 10.17 -42.89
N GLU A 116 -20.75 9.44 -43.64
CA GLU A 116 -22.01 8.86 -43.16
C GLU A 116 -21.81 7.40 -42.78
N ILE A 117 -21.90 7.10 -41.48
CA ILE A 117 -21.77 5.75 -40.94
C ILE A 117 -23.09 5.35 -40.30
N ASP A 118 -23.77 4.35 -40.86
CA ASP A 118 -25.03 3.84 -40.34
C ASP A 118 -24.90 2.41 -39.84
N ASN A 119 -25.20 2.21 -38.55
CA ASN A 119 -25.13 0.93 -37.83
C ASN A 119 -23.96 0.04 -38.29
N PRO A 120 -22.70 0.53 -38.12
CA PRO A 120 -21.54 -0.16 -38.66
C PRO A 120 -21.38 -1.52 -37.98
N ASN A 121 -20.99 -2.53 -38.76
CA ASN A 121 -20.47 -3.76 -38.19
C ASN A 121 -19.10 -3.50 -37.53
N GLU A 122 -18.52 -4.50 -36.85
CA GLU A 122 -17.25 -4.31 -36.15
C GLU A 122 -16.10 -3.89 -37.08
N GLU A 123 -16.05 -4.34 -38.33
CA GLU A 123 -14.99 -3.97 -39.28
C GLU A 123 -15.16 -2.55 -39.84
N GLU A 124 -16.39 -2.07 -39.92
CA GLU A 124 -16.75 -0.73 -40.40
C GLU A 124 -16.61 0.37 -39.34
N LYS A 125 -16.47 -0.01 -38.06
CA LYS A 125 -16.25 0.96 -36.97
C LYS A 125 -14.88 1.62 -37.08
N LEU A 126 -14.87 2.93 -36.84
CA LEU A 126 -13.65 3.70 -36.72
C LEU A 126 -12.81 3.22 -35.53
N LEU A 127 -11.49 3.20 -35.66
CA LEU A 127 -10.61 2.83 -34.57
C LEU A 127 -10.29 4.03 -33.70
N ARG A 128 -10.43 3.87 -32.38
CA ARG A 128 -10.06 4.91 -31.40
C ARG A 128 -8.54 4.93 -31.27
N VAL A 129 -7.86 5.85 -31.97
CA VAL A 129 -6.41 6.04 -31.83
C VAL A 129 -6.14 6.84 -30.55
N ASP A 130 -6.70 8.04 -30.49
CA ASP A 130 -6.83 8.98 -29.36
C ASP A 130 -8.21 8.95 -28.67
N GLY A 131 -8.32 8.71 -27.36
CA GLY A 131 -9.56 9.04 -26.63
C GLY A 131 -10.48 7.88 -26.27
N ASN A 132 -9.95 6.67 -26.16
CA ASN A 132 -10.71 5.52 -25.67
C ASN A 132 -11.41 5.81 -24.32
N HIS A 133 -10.66 6.30 -23.32
CA HIS A 133 -11.20 6.64 -22.01
C HIS A 133 -12.28 7.75 -22.06
N ARG A 134 -12.24 8.61 -23.08
CA ARG A 134 -13.19 9.71 -23.28
C ARG A 134 -14.52 9.24 -23.87
N LEU A 135 -14.50 8.19 -24.70
CA LEU A 135 -15.68 7.63 -25.37
C LEU A 135 -16.29 6.43 -24.63
N GLU A 136 -15.50 5.71 -23.82
CA GLU A 136 -15.96 4.51 -23.11
C GLU A 136 -17.15 4.71 -22.17
N PRO A 137 -17.34 5.86 -21.46
CA PRO A 137 -18.53 6.07 -20.64
C PRO A 137 -19.85 5.85 -21.39
N PHE A 138 -19.88 6.12 -22.70
CA PHE A 138 -21.10 5.99 -23.51
C PHE A 138 -21.38 4.56 -23.96
N SER A 139 -20.38 3.68 -23.85
CA SER A 139 -20.48 2.25 -24.14
C SER A 139 -20.96 1.44 -22.93
N THR A 140 -21.11 2.05 -21.74
CA THR A 140 -21.58 1.34 -20.53
C THR A 140 -23.10 1.13 -20.52
N ASP A 141 -23.51 0.13 -19.76
CA ASP A 141 -24.91 -0.16 -19.43
C ASP A 141 -25.56 0.98 -18.65
N ILE A 142 -26.90 0.97 -18.62
CA ILE A 142 -27.66 2.06 -18.03
C ILE A 142 -27.57 2.10 -16.51
N GLU A 143 -27.38 0.95 -15.88
CA GLU A 143 -27.17 0.78 -14.44
C GLU A 143 -25.92 1.52 -13.97
N TRP A 144 -24.86 1.53 -14.78
CA TRP A 144 -23.63 2.28 -14.46
C TRP A 144 -23.92 3.79 -14.36
N TRP A 145 -24.87 4.32 -15.11
CA TRP A 145 -25.24 5.74 -15.07
C TRP A 145 -26.08 6.13 -13.84
N HIS A 146 -26.55 5.17 -13.04
CA HIS A 146 -27.30 5.45 -11.80
C HIS A 146 -26.48 6.22 -10.77
N GLN A 147 -25.15 6.10 -10.82
CA GLN A 147 -24.24 6.78 -9.90
C GLN A 147 -24.26 8.31 -10.01
N PHE A 148 -24.70 8.86 -11.15
CA PHE A 148 -24.79 10.30 -11.36
C PHE A 148 -26.13 10.90 -10.89
N ILE A 149 -27.08 10.05 -10.45
CA ILE A 149 -28.39 10.48 -9.99
C ILE A 149 -28.33 10.73 -8.47
N SER A 150 -28.05 11.98 -8.12
CA SER A 150 -27.86 12.46 -6.75
C SER A 150 -29.17 12.85 -6.04
N ASP A 151 -30.11 13.51 -6.74
CA ASP A 151 -31.43 13.81 -6.18
C ASP A 151 -32.37 12.61 -6.32
N ARG A 152 -32.60 11.92 -5.20
CA ARG A 152 -33.55 10.80 -5.08
C ARG A 152 -34.80 11.16 -4.27
N SER A 153 -35.01 12.45 -3.99
CA SER A 153 -36.21 12.91 -3.27
C SER A 153 -37.53 12.44 -3.89
N PRO A 154 -37.70 12.29 -5.23
CA PRO A 154 -38.96 11.86 -5.82
C PRO A 154 -39.35 10.40 -5.57
N ILE A 155 -38.40 9.57 -5.09
CA ILE A 155 -38.61 8.15 -4.78
C ILE A 155 -38.37 7.84 -3.30
N LYS A 156 -38.27 8.86 -2.45
CA LYS A 156 -37.87 8.71 -1.04
C LYS A 156 -38.82 7.81 -0.23
N ASP A 157 -40.11 7.86 -0.54
CA ASP A 157 -41.17 7.11 0.16
C ASP A 157 -41.70 5.93 -0.67
N GLU A 158 -41.10 5.66 -1.84
CA GLU A 158 -41.46 4.52 -2.69
C GLU A 158 -40.79 3.24 -2.16
N THR A 159 -41.54 2.15 -2.07
CA THR A 159 -41.06 0.85 -1.54
C THR A 159 -41.08 -0.25 -2.58
N ASP A 160 -41.71 -0.03 -3.74
CA ASP A 160 -41.76 -0.96 -4.86
C ASP A 160 -40.42 -0.97 -5.64
N PRO A 161 -39.68 -2.10 -5.62
CA PRO A 161 -38.39 -2.20 -6.30
C PRO A 161 -38.47 -1.95 -7.82
N GLU A 162 -39.57 -2.34 -8.49
CA GLU A 162 -39.70 -2.17 -9.94
C GLU A 162 -39.89 -0.70 -10.31
N LYS A 163 -40.67 0.04 -9.51
CA LYS A 163 -40.86 1.49 -9.72
C LYS A 163 -39.60 2.28 -9.42
N ILE A 164 -38.88 1.94 -8.36
CA ILE A 164 -37.58 2.54 -8.04
C ILE A 164 -36.61 2.34 -9.22
N GLN A 165 -36.49 1.11 -9.71
CA GLN A 165 -35.60 0.78 -10.82
C GLN A 165 -36.04 1.44 -12.13
N GLY A 166 -37.34 1.47 -12.41
CA GLY A 166 -37.91 2.13 -13.59
C GLY A 166 -37.63 3.64 -13.60
N TRP A 167 -37.78 4.31 -12.45
CA TRP A 167 -37.47 5.73 -12.30
C TRP A 167 -35.98 6.02 -12.47
N LEU A 168 -35.11 5.21 -11.83
CA LEU A 168 -33.65 5.33 -11.96
C LEU A 168 -33.21 5.15 -13.41
N ASN A 169 -33.73 4.14 -14.09
CA ASN A 169 -33.44 3.89 -15.51
C ASN A 169 -33.89 5.04 -16.40
N HIS A 170 -35.08 5.61 -16.15
CA HIS A 170 -35.56 6.75 -16.92
C HIS A 170 -34.65 7.97 -16.72
N ARG A 171 -34.33 8.32 -15.46
CA ARG A 171 -33.46 9.45 -15.14
C ARG A 171 -32.06 9.29 -15.70
N ALA A 172 -31.46 8.11 -15.54
CA ALA A 172 -30.15 7.79 -16.09
C ALA A 172 -30.14 7.88 -17.63
N LYS A 173 -31.22 7.44 -18.32
CA LYS A 173 -31.32 7.55 -19.78
C LYS A 173 -31.36 9.01 -20.23
N THR A 174 -32.16 9.83 -19.55
CA THR A 174 -32.25 11.26 -19.84
C THR A 174 -30.91 11.95 -19.62
N TYR A 175 -30.23 11.67 -18.51
CA TYR A 175 -28.92 12.25 -18.21
C TYR A 175 -27.84 11.80 -19.22
N LYS A 176 -27.76 10.49 -19.50
CA LYS A 176 -26.85 9.95 -20.53
C LYS A 176 -27.08 10.62 -21.89
N LYS A 177 -28.34 10.84 -22.28
CA LYS A 177 -28.71 11.50 -23.54
C LYS A 177 -28.22 12.95 -23.57
N GLU A 178 -28.47 13.72 -22.51
CA GLU A 178 -28.05 15.12 -22.40
C GLU A 178 -26.53 15.27 -22.56
N ILE A 179 -25.75 14.41 -21.90
CA ILE A 179 -24.29 14.42 -22.00
C ILE A 179 -23.82 13.90 -23.37
N ALA A 180 -24.47 12.87 -23.92
CA ALA A 180 -24.12 12.28 -25.22
C ALA A 180 -24.33 13.25 -26.40
N GLU A 181 -25.22 14.23 -26.28
CA GLU A 181 -25.50 15.25 -27.29
C GLU A 181 -24.47 16.39 -27.31
N LYS A 182 -23.55 16.45 -26.33
CA LYS A 182 -22.46 17.45 -26.31
C LYS A 182 -21.58 17.32 -27.55
N ILE A 183 -21.35 18.45 -28.21
CA ILE A 183 -20.53 18.54 -29.42
C ILE A 183 -19.06 18.67 -29.03
N VAL A 184 -18.22 17.80 -29.58
CA VAL A 184 -16.77 17.77 -29.33
C VAL A 184 -15.99 17.78 -30.65
N PRO A 185 -14.78 18.36 -30.67
CA PRO A 185 -13.91 18.29 -31.84
C PRO A 185 -13.41 16.86 -32.06
N PHE A 186 -13.30 16.46 -33.33
CA PHE A 186 -12.70 15.19 -33.73
C PHE A 186 -11.73 15.37 -34.90
N THR A 187 -10.76 14.47 -34.94
CA THR A 187 -9.88 14.20 -36.09
C THR A 187 -10.05 12.74 -36.50
N ILE A 188 -10.26 12.48 -37.78
CA ILE A 188 -10.14 11.15 -38.39
C ILE A 188 -8.89 11.14 -39.24
N ILE A 189 -7.97 10.24 -38.92
CA ILE A 189 -6.77 9.96 -39.72
C ILE A 189 -7.10 8.80 -40.65
N MET A 190 -6.87 8.97 -41.94
CA MET A 190 -7.01 7.88 -42.89
C MET A 190 -5.76 6.99 -42.84
N SER A 191 -5.96 5.68 -42.80
CA SER A 191 -4.89 4.65 -42.83
C SER A 191 -5.07 3.74 -44.05
N GLU A 192 -3.97 3.32 -44.69
CA GLU A 192 -4.05 2.33 -45.76
C GLU A 192 -4.44 0.97 -45.17
N ALA A 193 -5.51 0.34 -45.68
CA ALA A 193 -6.07 -0.88 -45.10
C ALA A 193 -5.06 -2.04 -44.99
N LYS A 194 -4.03 -2.07 -45.85
CA LYS A 194 -2.98 -3.11 -45.87
C LYS A 194 -1.96 -2.99 -44.73
N ASP A 195 -1.69 -1.78 -44.23
CA ASP A 195 -0.71 -1.50 -43.17
C ASP A 195 -1.35 -0.76 -41.98
N ALA A 196 -2.68 -0.77 -41.89
CA ALA A 196 -3.45 0.03 -40.95
C ALA A 196 -3.03 -0.23 -39.50
N ASP A 197 -2.87 -1.49 -39.09
CA ASP A 197 -2.55 -1.84 -37.71
C ASP A 197 -1.20 -1.24 -37.25
N ASN A 198 -0.15 -1.34 -38.07
CA ASN A 198 1.18 -0.79 -37.75
C ASN A 198 1.15 0.73 -37.72
N PHE A 199 0.48 1.33 -38.71
CA PHE A 199 0.35 2.76 -38.83
C PHE A 199 -0.41 3.37 -37.63
N GLU A 200 -1.57 2.80 -37.29
CA GLU A 200 -2.43 3.23 -36.19
C GLU A 200 -1.71 3.09 -34.83
N ALA A 201 -0.99 1.97 -34.62
CA ALA A 201 -0.18 1.76 -33.43
C ALA A 201 0.98 2.76 -33.31
N LYS A 202 1.64 3.11 -34.43
CA LYS A 202 2.71 4.12 -34.45
C LYS A 202 2.20 5.50 -34.07
N ILE A 203 1.05 5.91 -34.61
CA ILE A 203 0.42 7.18 -34.24
C ILE A 203 0.03 7.18 -32.75
N PHE A 204 -0.55 6.08 -32.26
CA PHE A 204 -0.86 5.93 -30.83
C PHE A 204 0.39 6.11 -29.95
N HIS A 205 1.51 5.45 -30.30
CA HIS A 205 2.78 5.59 -29.59
C HIS A 205 3.31 7.02 -29.63
N ASP A 206 3.27 7.68 -30.79
CA ASP A 206 3.80 9.03 -30.96
C ASP A 206 2.98 10.08 -30.17
N ILE A 207 1.67 9.90 -30.06
CA ILE A 207 0.79 10.77 -29.25
C ILE A 207 1.02 10.56 -27.75
N ASN A 208 1.11 9.31 -27.30
CA ASN A 208 1.02 8.98 -25.87
C ASN A 208 2.37 8.82 -25.17
N PHE A 209 3.43 8.43 -25.88
CA PHE A 209 4.71 8.04 -25.26
C PHE A 209 5.86 8.98 -25.59
N LYS A 210 5.88 9.59 -26.78
CA LYS A 210 6.95 10.55 -27.14
C LYS A 210 6.78 11.93 -26.52
N ALA A 211 5.58 12.28 -26.06
CA ALA A 211 5.33 13.56 -25.39
C ALA A 211 5.98 13.55 -23.99
N LEU A 212 6.82 14.54 -23.69
CA LEU A 212 7.33 14.74 -22.34
C LEU A 212 6.16 15.20 -21.45
N PRO A 213 5.76 14.44 -20.42
CA PRO A 213 4.66 14.83 -19.57
C PRO A 213 4.99 16.12 -18.82
N LEU A 214 4.01 17.02 -18.76
CA LEU A 214 4.10 18.21 -17.91
C LEU A 214 4.09 17.77 -16.45
N ARG A 215 4.98 18.36 -15.65
CA ARG A 215 4.99 18.17 -14.19
C ARG A 215 3.72 18.74 -13.57
N GLU A 216 3.20 18.10 -12.53
CA GLU A 216 2.02 18.60 -11.79
C GLU A 216 2.27 20.01 -11.22
N GLU A 217 3.52 20.35 -10.88
CA GLU A 217 3.90 21.65 -10.35
C GLU A 217 3.47 22.82 -11.26
N ALA A 218 3.68 22.69 -12.58
CA ALA A 218 3.35 23.75 -13.53
C ALA A 218 1.83 23.99 -13.57
N SER A 219 1.05 22.91 -13.59
CA SER A 219 -0.41 22.96 -13.55
C SER A 219 -0.91 23.54 -12.22
N LEU A 220 -0.33 23.14 -11.09
CA LEU A 220 -0.73 23.65 -9.77
C LEU A 220 -0.37 25.12 -9.58
N LYS A 221 0.71 25.60 -10.21
CA LYS A 221 1.03 27.03 -10.23
C LYS A 221 -0.09 27.82 -10.90
N ILE A 222 -0.57 27.37 -12.06
CA ILE A 222 -1.72 27.98 -12.75
C ILE A 222 -2.94 27.98 -11.84
N ILE A 223 -3.26 26.85 -11.20
CA ILE A 223 -4.46 26.71 -10.34
C ILE A 223 -4.39 27.57 -9.07
N SER A 224 -3.20 27.66 -8.44
CA SER A 224 -3.01 28.40 -7.21
C SER A 224 -2.89 29.91 -7.43
N GLU A 225 -2.21 30.34 -8.50
CA GLU A 225 -1.88 31.75 -8.72
C GLU A 225 -2.83 32.49 -9.66
N LEU A 226 -3.54 31.79 -10.54
CA LEU A 226 -4.51 32.41 -11.44
C LEU A 226 -5.93 32.24 -10.90
N SER A 227 -6.73 33.31 -10.95
CA SER A 227 -8.18 33.28 -10.70
C SER A 227 -8.99 32.56 -11.80
N ALA A 228 -8.34 31.69 -12.58
CA ALA A 228 -8.95 30.98 -13.70
C ALA A 228 -9.97 29.91 -13.26
N PHE A 229 -9.83 29.40 -12.03
CA PHE A 229 -10.69 28.36 -11.48
C PHE A 229 -11.46 28.90 -10.27
N ASN A 230 -12.73 29.27 -10.48
CA ASN A 230 -13.64 29.67 -9.40
C ASN A 230 -14.17 28.45 -8.62
N ASP A 231 -14.32 27.30 -9.29
CA ASP A 231 -14.89 26.07 -8.73
C ASP A 231 -13.79 25.04 -8.38
N LYS A 232 -12.84 25.43 -7.53
CA LYS A 232 -11.67 24.59 -7.15
C LYS A 232 -12.06 23.23 -6.56
N GLU A 233 -13.24 23.11 -5.95
CA GLU A 233 -13.78 21.86 -5.42
C GLU A 233 -14.06 20.80 -6.50
N LYS A 234 -14.28 21.21 -7.76
CA LYS A 234 -14.51 20.29 -8.88
C LYS A 234 -13.23 19.61 -9.39
N LEU A 235 -12.05 20.08 -8.97
CA LEU A 235 -10.77 19.51 -9.40
C LEU A 235 -10.44 18.17 -8.71
N GLY A 236 -11.09 17.91 -7.57
CA GLY A 236 -10.87 16.73 -6.74
C GLY A 236 -10.99 17.09 -5.26
N GLN A 237 -11.38 16.12 -4.44
CA GLN A 237 -11.57 16.30 -3.00
C GLN A 237 -10.29 16.73 -2.26
N GLU A 238 -9.12 16.43 -2.81
CA GLU A 238 -7.82 16.84 -2.27
C GLU A 238 -7.47 18.31 -2.49
N TYR A 239 -8.02 18.96 -3.52
CA TYR A 239 -7.58 20.28 -3.96
C TYR A 239 -7.86 21.39 -2.96
N PRO A 240 -9.05 21.48 -2.32
CA PRO A 240 -9.32 22.55 -1.37
C PRO A 240 -8.28 22.61 -0.24
N LEU A 241 -7.98 21.46 0.38
CA LEU A 241 -7.00 21.38 1.45
C LEU A 241 -5.56 21.56 0.94
N ALA A 242 -5.23 21.05 -0.25
CA ALA A 242 -3.90 21.23 -0.84
C ALA A 242 -3.61 22.71 -1.15
N LEU A 243 -4.58 23.45 -1.69
CA LEU A 243 -4.43 24.87 -1.98
C LEU A 243 -4.30 25.70 -0.70
N ASP A 244 -5.03 25.34 0.33
CA ASP A 244 -4.91 25.92 1.67
C ASP A 244 -3.52 25.72 2.28
N LEU A 245 -2.90 24.56 2.05
CA LEU A 245 -1.52 24.27 2.46
C LEU A 245 -0.51 25.05 1.61
N ILE A 246 -0.74 25.13 0.29
CA ILE A 246 0.11 25.88 -0.65
C ILE A 246 0.24 27.34 -0.23
N GLU A 247 -0.86 28.00 0.14
CA GLU A 247 -0.84 29.40 0.60
C GLU A 247 0.03 29.59 1.84
N ILE A 248 0.00 28.64 2.77
CA ILE A 248 0.82 28.71 3.99
C ILE A 248 2.28 28.40 3.66
N VAL A 249 2.56 27.34 2.91
CA VAL A 249 3.93 26.94 2.55
C VAL A 249 4.63 28.04 1.74
N LYS A 250 3.89 28.74 0.87
CA LYS A 250 4.37 29.88 0.07
C LYS A 250 4.95 31.01 0.91
N THR A 251 4.59 31.12 2.20
CA THR A 251 5.19 32.11 3.12
C THR A 251 6.65 31.81 3.48
N GLY A 252 7.17 30.63 3.12
CA GLY A 252 8.54 30.20 3.38
C GLY A 252 8.78 29.60 4.77
N GLN A 253 7.72 29.42 5.58
CA GLN A 253 7.81 28.88 6.95
C GLN A 253 8.44 27.48 7.02
N PHE A 254 8.33 26.68 5.96
CA PHE A 254 8.80 25.28 5.91
C PHE A 254 10.04 25.06 5.03
N ASN A 255 10.81 26.12 4.72
CA ASN A 255 11.98 26.03 3.84
C ASN A 255 13.09 25.07 4.30
N ALA A 256 13.07 24.61 5.56
CA ALA A 256 14.00 23.58 6.03
C ALA A 256 13.69 22.18 5.46
N ILE A 257 12.48 21.97 4.93
CA ILE A 257 12.08 20.76 4.23
C ILE A 257 12.28 21.03 2.73
N PRO A 258 13.22 20.37 2.03
CA PRO A 258 13.59 20.70 0.65
C PRO A 258 12.39 20.74 -0.30
N TRP A 259 11.51 19.75 -0.16
CA TRP A 259 10.32 19.59 -1.00
C TRP A 259 9.23 20.63 -0.75
N LEU A 260 9.32 21.38 0.35
CA LEU A 260 8.43 22.50 0.66
C LEU A 260 9.15 23.86 0.52
N SER A 261 10.39 23.86 0.04
CA SER A 261 11.14 25.09 -0.16
C SER A 261 10.57 25.90 -1.32
N VAL A 262 10.38 27.19 -1.09
CA VAL A 262 9.80 28.10 -2.10
C VAL A 262 10.92 28.60 -3.01
N ALA A 263 11.04 28.00 -4.18
CA ALA A 263 11.93 28.47 -5.25
C ALA A 263 11.16 29.30 -6.29
N ASN A 264 11.79 30.39 -6.79
CA ASN A 264 11.24 31.23 -7.85
C ASN A 264 11.25 30.54 -9.22
N ASP A 265 12.18 29.61 -9.44
CA ASP A 265 12.32 28.84 -10.67
C ASP A 265 11.39 27.61 -10.64
N ILE A 266 10.45 27.57 -11.59
CA ILE A 266 9.46 26.48 -11.73
C ILE A 266 10.14 25.14 -12.00
N SER A 267 11.28 25.12 -12.69
CA SER A 267 11.98 23.87 -13.03
C SER A 267 12.55 23.15 -11.81
N ASN A 268 12.70 23.88 -10.70
CA ASN A 268 13.29 23.41 -9.44
C ASN A 268 12.35 23.59 -8.23
N SER A 269 11.08 23.96 -8.47
CA SER A 269 10.07 24.10 -7.42
C SER A 269 9.22 22.84 -7.34
N TYR A 270 8.89 22.37 -6.13
CA TYR A 270 8.09 21.15 -5.92
C TYR A 270 7.03 21.29 -4.83
N TYR A 271 6.95 22.46 -4.17
CA TYR A 271 6.16 22.60 -2.95
C TYR A 271 4.66 22.46 -3.19
N ARG A 272 4.15 22.82 -4.37
CA ARG A 272 2.72 22.64 -4.69
C ARG A 272 2.41 21.17 -4.88
N THR A 273 3.27 20.47 -5.61
CA THR A 273 3.17 19.02 -5.83
C THR A 273 3.30 18.26 -4.52
N ALA A 274 4.22 18.64 -3.64
CA ALA A 274 4.36 18.05 -2.31
C ALA A 274 3.11 18.27 -1.45
N CYS A 275 2.53 19.47 -1.43
CA CYS A 275 1.28 19.75 -0.71
C CYS A 275 0.13 18.86 -1.21
N LEU A 276 -0.03 18.76 -2.52
CA LEU A 276 -1.05 17.91 -3.12
C LEU A 276 -0.83 16.43 -2.82
N SER A 277 0.42 15.96 -2.91
CA SER A 277 0.79 14.57 -2.64
C SER A 277 0.56 14.19 -1.17
N ILE A 278 0.84 15.10 -0.23
CA ILE A 278 0.51 14.91 1.20
C ILE A 278 -1.00 14.69 1.36
N VAL A 279 -1.83 15.59 0.82
CA VAL A 279 -3.29 15.50 1.00
C VAL A 279 -3.85 14.25 0.33
N ARG A 280 -3.42 13.95 -0.91
CA ARG A 280 -3.83 12.75 -1.63
C ARG A 280 -3.52 11.48 -0.86
N LEU A 281 -2.32 11.37 -0.29
CA LEU A 281 -1.95 10.21 0.53
C LEU A 281 -2.83 10.10 1.79
N LEU A 282 -3.04 11.21 2.51
CA LEU A 282 -3.83 11.19 3.75
C LEU A 282 -5.28 10.78 3.49
N LEU A 283 -5.89 11.30 2.41
CA LEU A 283 -7.26 10.96 2.03
C LEU A 283 -7.36 9.52 1.52
N SER A 284 -6.44 9.05 0.68
CA SER A 284 -6.47 7.67 0.16
C SER A 284 -6.28 6.62 1.26
N GLN A 285 -5.49 6.94 2.29
CA GLN A 285 -5.29 6.05 3.44
C GLN A 285 -6.49 6.01 4.41
N LYS A 286 -7.45 6.95 4.33
CA LYS A 286 -8.61 6.99 5.23
C LYS A 286 -9.44 5.71 5.18
N ASP A 287 -9.66 5.17 3.99
CA ASP A 287 -10.43 3.92 3.78
C ASP A 287 -9.64 2.68 4.20
N VAL A 288 -8.35 2.63 3.84
CA VAL A 288 -7.43 1.55 4.23
C VAL A 288 -7.35 1.44 5.76
N ILE A 289 -7.17 2.57 6.45
CA ILE A 289 -7.09 2.64 7.90
C ILE A 289 -8.44 2.32 8.56
N SER A 290 -9.56 2.68 7.92
CA SER A 290 -10.90 2.30 8.38
C SER A 290 -11.10 0.79 8.38
N SER A 291 -10.63 0.11 7.33
CA SER A 291 -10.66 -1.36 7.24
C SER A 291 -9.75 -2.01 8.28
N ARG A 292 -8.50 -1.52 8.42
CA ARG A 292 -7.55 -2.00 9.46
C ARG A 292 -8.11 -1.83 10.88
N ARG A 293 -8.84 -0.74 11.14
CA ARG A 293 -9.48 -0.51 12.44
C ARG A 293 -10.57 -1.56 12.73
N LYS A 294 -11.38 -1.92 11.73
CA LYS A 294 -12.40 -2.98 11.88
C LYS A 294 -11.75 -4.32 12.21
N GLU A 295 -10.70 -4.70 11.47
CA GLU A 295 -9.93 -5.92 11.73
C GLU A 295 -9.31 -5.92 13.15
N ASN A 296 -8.72 -4.80 13.56
CA ASN A 296 -8.12 -4.65 14.89
C ASN A 296 -9.17 -4.82 16.01
N ILE A 297 -10.38 -4.31 15.82
CA ILE A 297 -11.49 -4.48 16.76
C ILE A 297 -11.94 -5.94 16.83
N CYS A 298 -11.97 -6.67 15.71
CA CYS A 298 -12.29 -8.10 15.72
C CYS A 298 -11.24 -8.90 16.50
N LYS A 299 -9.95 -8.67 16.23
CA LYS A 299 -8.84 -9.30 16.98
C LYS A 299 -8.92 -9.01 18.47
N TRP A 300 -9.27 -7.78 18.85
CA TRP A 300 -9.43 -7.40 20.25
C TRP A 300 -10.59 -8.16 20.92
N LYS A 301 -11.71 -8.38 20.23
CA LYS A 301 -12.84 -9.17 20.75
C LYS A 301 -12.46 -10.64 20.99
N GLU A 302 -11.76 -11.25 20.04
CA GLU A 302 -11.25 -12.62 20.17
C GLU A 302 -10.27 -12.73 21.34
N LEU A 303 -9.34 -11.79 21.46
CA LEU A 303 -8.38 -11.75 22.57
C LEU A 303 -9.08 -11.60 23.93
N ARG A 304 -10.09 -10.73 24.02
CA ARG A 304 -10.94 -10.56 25.22
C ARG A 304 -11.61 -11.86 25.64
N GLN A 305 -12.08 -12.65 24.67
CA GLN A 305 -12.68 -13.95 24.95
C GLN A 305 -11.64 -14.93 25.50
N ASN A 306 -10.42 -14.93 24.96
CA ASN A 306 -9.32 -15.77 25.47
C ASN A 306 -8.91 -15.36 26.90
N ILE A 307 -8.83 -14.06 27.19
CA ILE A 307 -8.58 -13.56 28.55
C ILE A 307 -9.65 -14.07 29.51
N PHE A 308 -10.92 -13.96 29.14
CA PHE A 308 -12.03 -14.44 29.96
C PHE A 308 -11.94 -15.95 30.24
N ILE A 309 -11.58 -16.77 29.23
CA ILE A 309 -11.39 -18.22 29.41
C ILE A 309 -10.25 -18.51 30.39
N ILE A 310 -9.10 -17.84 30.26
CA ILE A 310 -7.96 -18.04 31.17
C ILE A 310 -8.31 -17.58 32.60
N GLU A 311 -9.07 -16.50 32.75
CA GLU A 311 -9.56 -16.05 34.06
C GLU A 311 -10.42 -17.12 34.74
N GLN A 312 -11.34 -17.75 34.01
CA GLN A 312 -12.14 -18.87 34.52
C GLN A 312 -11.29 -20.10 34.91
N GLN A 313 -10.23 -20.40 34.14
CA GLN A 313 -9.29 -21.47 34.48
C GLN A 313 -8.51 -21.16 35.77
N ILE A 314 -8.05 -19.91 35.93
CA ILE A 314 -7.37 -19.43 37.14
C ILE A 314 -8.29 -19.54 38.36
N GLU A 315 -9.55 -19.11 38.25
CA GLU A 315 -10.54 -19.24 39.32
C GLU A 315 -10.76 -20.71 39.73
N THR A 316 -10.87 -21.60 38.74
CA THR A 316 -11.03 -23.04 38.96
C THR A 316 -9.83 -23.65 39.69
N LEU A 317 -8.60 -23.34 39.26
CA LEU A 317 -7.38 -23.82 39.89
C LEU A 317 -7.24 -23.30 41.33
N ASN A 318 -7.57 -22.04 41.59
CA ASN A 318 -7.57 -21.49 42.95
C ASN A 318 -8.56 -22.22 43.86
N ALA A 319 -9.75 -22.58 43.35
CA ALA A 319 -10.73 -23.36 44.10
C ALA A 319 -10.21 -24.78 44.43
N GLN A 320 -9.59 -25.46 43.45
CA GLN A 320 -8.99 -26.79 43.65
C GLN A 320 -7.85 -26.76 44.69
N ILE A 321 -6.97 -25.77 44.62
CA ILE A 321 -5.89 -25.56 45.61
C ILE A 321 -6.48 -25.34 47.00
N THR A 322 -7.57 -24.59 47.11
CA THR A 322 -8.26 -24.35 48.39
C THR A 322 -8.81 -25.64 48.99
N VAL A 323 -9.45 -26.49 48.16
CA VAL A 323 -9.92 -27.82 48.58
C VAL A 323 -8.75 -28.68 49.07
N LYS A 324 -7.63 -28.72 48.34
CA LYS A 324 -6.44 -29.48 48.74
C LYS A 324 -5.81 -28.96 50.03
N ASN A 325 -5.80 -27.65 50.26
CA ASN A 325 -5.34 -27.06 51.53
C ASN A 325 -6.21 -27.50 52.72
N ILE A 326 -7.53 -27.56 52.54
CA ILE A 326 -8.45 -28.05 53.58
C ILE A 326 -8.21 -29.55 53.85
N GLU A 327 -7.99 -30.36 52.82
CA GLU A 327 -7.67 -31.78 52.95
C GLU A 327 -6.38 -32.00 53.74
N ILE A 328 -5.33 -31.24 53.43
CA ILE A 328 -4.04 -31.26 54.13
C ILE A 328 -4.22 -30.87 55.60
N GLN A 329 -4.90 -29.76 55.89
CA GLN A 329 -5.17 -29.32 57.28
C GLN A 329 -5.93 -30.37 58.09
N LYS A 330 -6.89 -31.06 57.45
CA LYS A 330 -7.64 -32.13 58.10
C LYS A 330 -6.75 -33.31 58.45
N ILE A 331 -5.87 -33.74 57.55
CA ILE A 331 -4.90 -34.81 57.80
C ILE A 331 -3.92 -34.43 58.94
N GLU A 332 -3.44 -33.18 58.95
CA GLU A 332 -2.54 -32.66 60.00
C GLU A 332 -3.21 -32.64 61.37
N PHE A 333 -4.52 -32.37 61.43
CA PHE A 333 -5.28 -32.36 62.68
C PHE A 333 -5.60 -33.77 63.20
N GLU A 334 -5.94 -34.72 62.31
CA GLU A 334 -6.39 -36.06 62.68
C GLU A 334 -5.25 -37.02 63.03
N HIS A 335 -4.01 -36.77 62.56
CA HIS A 335 -2.88 -37.70 62.71
C HIS A 335 -1.61 -37.03 63.24
N PRO A 336 -1.11 -37.34 64.45
CA PRO A 336 0.10 -36.72 65.00
C PRO A 336 1.41 -37.02 64.24
N ASP A 337 1.49 -38.14 63.51
CA ASP A 337 2.65 -38.52 62.67
C ASP A 337 2.35 -38.37 61.17
N PHE A 338 1.56 -37.35 60.81
CA PHE A 338 1.07 -37.09 59.45
C PHE A 338 2.18 -37.03 58.40
N ALA A 339 3.38 -36.56 58.76
CA ALA A 339 4.51 -36.37 57.85
C ALA A 339 5.00 -37.67 57.19
N ASN A 340 4.74 -38.84 57.80
CA ASN A 340 5.11 -40.15 57.26
C ASN A 340 4.00 -40.81 56.43
N LEU A 341 2.79 -40.26 56.41
CA LEU A 341 1.66 -40.82 55.66
C LEU A 341 1.85 -40.63 54.14
N SER A 342 1.73 -41.72 53.37
CA SER A 342 1.75 -41.67 51.89
C SER A 342 0.70 -40.70 51.36
N LYS A 343 -0.51 -40.76 51.93
CA LYS A 343 -1.64 -39.91 51.55
C LYS A 343 -1.35 -38.41 51.74
N TYR A 344 -0.67 -38.03 52.83
CA TYR A 344 -0.27 -36.63 53.04
C TYR A 344 0.71 -36.16 51.96
N LYS A 345 1.73 -36.97 51.68
CA LYS A 345 2.75 -36.66 50.65
C LYS A 345 2.12 -36.56 49.25
N GLU A 346 1.20 -37.45 48.91
CA GLU A 346 0.45 -37.42 47.65
C GLU A 346 -0.40 -36.15 47.53
N THR A 347 -1.19 -35.79 48.56
CA THR A 347 -2.03 -34.57 48.52
C THR A 347 -1.19 -33.29 48.47
N VAL A 348 -0.05 -33.25 49.15
CA VAL A 348 0.92 -32.14 49.07
C VAL A 348 1.50 -32.02 47.67
N PHE A 349 1.91 -33.13 47.05
CA PHE A 349 2.43 -33.15 45.70
C PHE A 349 1.39 -32.70 44.66
N GLU A 350 0.14 -33.18 44.75
CA GLU A 350 -0.96 -32.73 43.89
C GLU A 350 -1.22 -31.22 44.03
N ARG A 351 -1.18 -30.69 45.27
CA ARG A 351 -1.31 -29.25 45.51
C ARG A 351 -0.16 -28.48 44.84
N GLU A 352 1.07 -28.96 44.93
CA GLU A 352 2.24 -28.32 44.32
C GLU A 352 2.12 -28.30 42.79
N GLN A 353 1.66 -29.38 42.16
CA GLN A 353 1.37 -29.41 40.72
C GLN A 353 0.32 -28.36 40.31
N LEU A 354 -0.77 -28.24 41.09
CA LEU A 354 -1.80 -27.23 40.84
C LEU A 354 -1.27 -25.79 40.99
N ILE A 355 -0.36 -25.55 41.94
CA ILE A 355 0.29 -24.25 42.14
C ILE A 355 1.18 -23.90 40.93
N GLU A 356 1.93 -24.86 40.40
CA GLU A 356 2.75 -24.67 39.21
C GLU A 356 1.89 -24.34 37.99
N GLU A 357 0.81 -25.09 37.77
CA GLU A 357 -0.14 -24.83 36.68
C GLU A 357 -0.81 -23.45 36.82
N LEU A 358 -1.20 -23.05 38.04
CA LEU A 358 -1.73 -21.72 38.33
C LEU A 358 -0.72 -20.62 37.99
N SER A 359 0.57 -20.85 38.28
CA SER A 359 1.64 -19.91 37.96
C SER A 359 1.77 -19.72 36.44
N LEU A 360 1.71 -20.82 35.67
CA LEU A 360 1.74 -20.77 34.21
C LEU A 360 0.54 -19.99 33.66
N LYS A 361 -0.68 -20.30 34.10
CA LYS A 361 -1.91 -19.59 33.65
C LYS A 361 -1.91 -18.10 33.99
N LYS A 362 -1.36 -17.72 35.16
CA LYS A 362 -1.17 -16.31 35.51
C LYS A 362 -0.19 -15.59 34.59
N SER A 363 0.86 -16.28 34.14
CA SER A 363 1.79 -15.76 33.14
C SER A 363 1.11 -15.58 31.78
N ASP A 364 0.39 -16.60 31.31
CA ASP A 364 -0.38 -16.55 30.05
C ASP A 364 -1.35 -15.36 30.05
N ARG A 365 -2.08 -15.16 31.17
CA ARG A 365 -3.01 -14.02 31.32
C ARG A 365 -2.29 -12.68 31.17
N LYS A 366 -1.13 -12.53 31.79
CA LYS A 366 -0.33 -11.30 31.73
C LYS A 366 0.16 -11.02 30.31
N GLU A 367 0.52 -12.06 29.56
CA GLU A 367 0.88 -11.93 28.14
C GLU A 367 -0.33 -11.47 27.29
N LEU A 368 -1.51 -12.04 27.53
CA LEU A 368 -2.73 -11.63 26.83
C LEU A 368 -3.15 -10.20 27.18
N GLU A 369 -3.04 -9.77 28.45
CA GLU A 369 -3.29 -8.40 28.89
C GLU A 369 -2.37 -7.41 28.15
N TYR A 370 -1.09 -7.74 28.00
CA TYR A 370 -0.15 -6.91 27.22
C TYR A 370 -0.56 -6.80 25.75
N LYS A 371 -0.98 -7.91 25.13
CA LYS A 371 -1.52 -7.91 23.76
C LYS A 371 -2.78 -7.03 23.67
N GLU A 372 -3.61 -7.03 24.71
CA GLU A 372 -4.84 -6.23 24.75
C GLU A 372 -4.53 -4.73 24.77
N ASP A 373 -3.64 -4.31 25.67
CA ASP A 373 -3.19 -2.91 25.77
C ASP A 373 -2.63 -2.41 24.43
N HIS A 374 -1.86 -3.25 23.75
CA HIS A 374 -1.32 -2.94 22.43
C HIS A 374 -2.42 -2.76 21.37
N LEU A 375 -3.42 -3.65 21.32
CA LEU A 375 -4.54 -3.52 20.38
C LEU A 375 -5.36 -2.26 20.65
N ILE A 376 -5.56 -1.90 21.93
CA ILE A 376 -6.26 -0.68 22.35
C ILE A 376 -5.47 0.56 21.91
N TYR A 377 -4.17 0.59 22.17
CA TYR A 377 -3.27 1.67 21.73
C TYR A 377 -3.37 1.87 20.22
N LYS A 378 -3.26 0.78 19.45
CA LYS A 378 -3.39 0.80 17.98
C LYS A 378 -4.76 1.30 17.55
N ALA A 379 -5.85 0.82 18.16
CA ALA A 379 -7.20 1.25 17.83
C ALA A 379 -7.42 2.75 18.08
N LYS A 380 -6.81 3.30 19.12
CA LYS A 380 -6.83 4.73 19.44
C LYS A 380 -6.12 5.55 18.35
N ASN A 381 -4.93 5.14 17.93
CA ASN A 381 -4.16 5.79 16.87
C ASN A 381 -4.90 5.76 15.53
N LEU A 382 -5.42 4.59 15.12
CA LEU A 382 -6.21 4.45 13.89
C LEU A 382 -7.46 5.35 13.92
N ARG A 383 -8.16 5.44 15.07
CA ARG A 383 -9.33 6.33 15.23
C ARG A 383 -8.94 7.80 15.13
N ARG A 384 -7.83 8.20 15.74
CA ARG A 384 -7.31 9.58 15.67
C ARG A 384 -7.01 9.96 14.24
N PHE A 385 -6.32 9.09 13.49
CA PHE A 385 -6.01 9.32 12.08
C PHE A 385 -7.27 9.55 11.26
N ILE A 386 -8.24 8.62 11.31
CA ILE A 386 -9.50 8.70 10.52
C ILE A 386 -10.25 10.02 10.78
N LYS A 387 -10.22 10.50 12.03
CA LYS A 387 -10.97 11.71 12.43
C LYS A 387 -10.27 13.02 12.03
N HIS A 388 -8.95 13.00 11.85
CA HIS A 388 -8.16 14.24 11.79
C HIS A 388 -7.17 14.31 10.62
N CYS A 389 -7.11 13.31 9.74
CA CYS A 389 -6.17 13.29 8.61
C CYS A 389 -6.43 14.40 7.57
N ASP A 390 -7.64 14.96 7.53
CA ASP A 390 -8.06 16.10 6.71
C ASP A 390 -8.06 17.43 7.48
N ASN A 391 -7.54 17.46 8.71
CA ASN A 391 -7.48 18.66 9.53
C ASN A 391 -6.23 19.51 9.20
N LYS A 392 -6.46 20.66 8.57
CA LYS A 392 -5.42 21.65 8.22
C LYS A 392 -4.49 22.01 9.38
N ALA A 393 -5.03 22.33 10.56
CA ALA A 393 -4.23 22.76 11.71
C ALA A 393 -3.29 21.64 12.19
N LEU A 394 -3.76 20.39 12.21
CA LEU A 394 -2.94 19.24 12.56
C LEU A 394 -1.82 19.00 11.55
N ILE A 395 -2.12 19.09 10.24
CA ILE A 395 -1.09 18.93 9.20
C ILE A 395 0.00 19.99 9.35
N ILE A 396 -0.38 21.25 9.60
CA ILE A 396 0.56 22.35 9.84
C ILE A 396 1.43 22.07 11.08
N GLU A 397 0.83 21.64 12.19
CA GLU A 397 1.56 21.26 13.42
C GLU A 397 2.58 20.15 13.13
N VAL A 398 2.17 19.13 12.36
CA VAL A 398 3.06 18.06 11.92
C VAL A 398 4.22 18.61 11.10
N LEU A 399 3.96 19.46 10.10
CA LEU A 399 5.03 20.06 9.27
C LEU A 399 6.03 20.88 10.09
N TYR A 400 5.56 21.61 11.11
CA TYR A 400 6.44 22.28 12.07
C TYR A 400 7.34 21.30 12.82
N SER A 401 6.78 20.19 13.30
CA SER A 401 7.57 19.16 13.98
C SER A 401 8.60 18.50 13.04
N LEU A 402 8.23 18.25 11.78
CA LEU A 402 9.12 17.68 10.77
C LEU A 402 10.25 18.64 10.39
N THR A 403 10.04 19.96 10.45
CA THR A 403 11.10 20.96 10.22
C THR A 403 12.28 20.73 11.17
N VAL A 404 12.03 20.33 12.43
CA VAL A 404 13.08 20.00 13.40
C VAL A 404 13.78 18.68 13.02
N ILE A 405 13.01 17.67 12.59
CA ILE A 405 13.55 16.38 12.18
C ILE A 405 14.44 16.52 10.93
N TYR A 406 14.00 17.25 9.91
CA TYR A 406 14.79 17.48 8.69
C TYR A 406 16.10 18.23 8.96
N LYS A 407 16.13 19.13 9.95
CA LYS A 407 17.38 19.79 10.39
C LYS A 407 18.40 18.82 11.01
N SER A 408 17.95 17.66 11.49
CA SER A 408 18.81 16.61 12.05
C SER A 408 19.36 15.64 11.00
N PHE A 409 18.84 15.67 9.77
CA PHE A 409 19.28 14.80 8.70
C PHE A 409 20.54 15.35 8.01
N GLU A 410 21.31 14.44 7.43
CA GLU A 410 22.46 14.78 6.57
C GLU A 410 21.95 15.41 5.26
N LYS A 411 22.75 16.31 4.67
CA LYS A 411 22.31 17.11 3.50
C LYS A 411 21.98 16.27 2.26
N ASP A 412 22.63 15.13 2.11
CA ASP A 412 22.46 14.15 1.04
C ASP A 412 21.48 13.02 1.42
N ALA A 413 20.84 13.11 2.59
CA ALA A 413 20.02 12.05 3.16
C ALA A 413 18.64 12.56 3.63
N LEU A 414 18.01 13.41 2.81
CA LEU A 414 16.75 14.10 3.12
C LEU A 414 15.50 13.38 2.58
N GLY A 415 15.68 12.35 1.73
CA GLY A 415 14.61 11.62 1.04
C GLY A 415 13.93 12.44 -0.06
N ASN A 416 13.04 11.79 -0.82
CA ASN A 416 12.23 12.40 -1.88
C ASN A 416 10.83 12.86 -1.41
N ILE A 417 9.93 13.22 -2.33
CA ILE A 417 8.58 13.70 -1.98
C ILE A 417 7.78 12.56 -1.31
N ALA A 418 7.85 11.33 -1.82
CA ALA A 418 7.23 10.17 -1.17
C ALA A 418 7.69 9.98 0.28
N PHE A 419 8.99 10.17 0.56
CA PHE A 419 9.52 10.09 1.90
C PHE A 419 8.91 11.15 2.83
N LEU A 420 8.79 12.41 2.37
CA LEU A 420 8.07 13.45 3.10
C LEU A 420 6.61 13.07 3.36
N CYS A 421 5.89 12.61 2.34
CA CYS A 421 4.50 12.20 2.47
C CYS A 421 4.33 11.07 3.51
N ALA A 422 5.21 10.07 3.48
CA ALA A 422 5.24 8.98 4.46
C ALA A 422 5.51 9.48 5.89
N LEU A 423 6.43 10.43 6.07
CA LEU A 423 6.68 11.06 7.37
C LEU A 423 5.46 11.80 7.90
N VAL A 424 4.77 12.59 7.07
CA VAL A 424 3.53 13.28 7.47
C VAL A 424 2.45 12.25 7.85
N TYR A 425 2.30 11.20 7.05
CA TYR A 425 1.37 10.11 7.33
C TYR A 425 1.63 9.47 8.70
N TYR A 426 2.87 9.04 8.97
CA TYR A 426 3.20 8.40 10.25
C TYR A 426 3.18 9.39 11.42
N ALA A 427 3.52 10.65 11.23
CA ALA A 427 3.43 11.67 12.29
C ALA A 427 1.98 11.87 12.78
N ILE A 428 1.00 11.77 11.87
CA ILE A 428 -0.43 11.84 12.19
C ILE A 428 -0.93 10.51 12.76
N LEU A 429 -0.48 9.38 12.20
CA LEU A 429 -0.90 8.04 12.58
C LEU A 429 -0.35 7.62 13.95
N ASP A 430 0.97 7.57 14.08
CA ASP A 430 1.69 7.08 15.24
C ASP A 430 3.16 7.55 15.23
N LYS A 431 3.51 8.41 16.20
CA LYS A 431 4.87 8.95 16.35
C LYS A 431 5.94 7.88 16.56
N ASN A 432 5.61 6.78 17.23
CA ASN A 432 6.56 5.68 17.44
C ASN A 432 6.81 4.96 16.11
N GLN A 433 5.76 4.74 15.32
CA GLN A 433 5.89 4.16 13.98
C GLN A 433 6.66 5.08 13.02
N MET A 434 6.50 6.40 13.15
CA MET A 434 7.30 7.38 12.40
C MET A 434 8.79 7.22 12.71
N GLN A 435 9.17 7.07 13.98
CA GLN A 435 10.56 6.86 14.35
C GLN A 435 11.11 5.55 13.77
N SER A 436 10.36 4.45 13.90
CA SER A 436 10.73 3.16 13.28
C SER A 436 10.89 3.27 11.77
N PHE A 437 10.05 4.05 11.10
CA PHE A 437 10.15 4.31 9.66
C PHE A 437 11.42 5.09 9.32
N ILE A 438 11.75 6.14 10.07
CA ILE A 438 12.99 6.92 9.89
C ILE A 438 14.21 6.01 10.03
N ASP A 439 14.25 5.18 11.08
CA ASP A 439 15.39 4.31 11.34
C ASP A 439 15.53 3.22 10.28
N TRP A 440 14.42 2.62 9.86
CA TRP A 440 14.39 1.70 8.73
C TRP A 440 14.88 2.37 7.44
N ALA A 441 14.40 3.57 7.12
CA ALA A 441 14.78 4.28 5.92
C ALA A 441 16.28 4.62 5.92
N LYS A 442 16.83 5.07 7.06
CA LYS A 442 18.27 5.32 7.24
C LYS A 442 19.11 4.05 7.04
N ARG A 443 18.71 2.95 7.67
CA ARG A 443 19.41 1.66 7.59
C ARG A 443 19.46 1.12 6.16
N ASN A 444 18.40 1.33 5.38
CA ASN A 444 18.26 0.83 4.01
C ASN A 444 18.64 1.88 2.94
N GLY A 445 19.11 3.06 3.33
CA GLY A 445 19.49 4.13 2.40
C GLY A 445 18.33 4.76 1.64
N ILE A 446 17.07 4.54 2.05
CA ILE A 446 15.88 5.11 1.40
C ILE A 446 15.88 6.63 1.47
N ASN A 447 16.33 7.20 2.60
CA ASN A 447 16.44 8.64 2.75
C ASN A 447 17.58 9.26 1.91
N LYS A 448 18.43 8.45 1.27
CA LYS A 448 19.47 8.94 0.34
C LYS A 448 18.97 9.10 -1.10
N ILE A 449 17.75 8.61 -1.39
CA ILE A 449 17.07 8.85 -2.67
C ILE A 449 16.51 10.26 -2.61
N VAL A 450 17.15 11.19 -3.29
CA VAL A 450 16.83 12.63 -3.27
C VAL A 450 16.37 13.15 -4.62
N GLU A 451 16.20 12.27 -5.61
CA GLU A 451 15.59 12.61 -6.89
C GLU A 451 14.08 12.86 -6.70
N PRO A 452 13.52 13.90 -7.34
CA PRO A 452 12.09 14.15 -7.27
C PRO A 452 11.31 13.03 -7.95
N ASP A 453 10.26 12.56 -7.28
CA ASP A 453 9.31 11.55 -7.75
C ASP A 453 7.93 12.15 -8.07
N ASP A 454 7.91 13.43 -8.48
CA ASP A 454 6.73 14.27 -8.73
C ASP A 454 5.81 13.78 -9.87
N LEU A 455 6.30 12.84 -10.68
CA LEU A 455 5.52 12.19 -11.75
C LEU A 455 4.77 10.94 -11.28
N SER A 456 5.08 10.42 -10.08
CA SER A 456 4.47 9.19 -9.55
C SER A 456 3.42 9.49 -8.49
N LYS A 457 2.17 9.11 -8.74
CA LYS A 457 1.08 9.28 -7.78
C LYS A 457 1.09 8.24 -6.65
N ASP A 458 1.70 7.08 -6.90
CA ASP A 458 1.65 5.93 -6.00
C ASP A 458 2.94 5.74 -5.19
N ALA A 459 3.99 6.54 -5.43
CA ALA A 459 5.31 6.36 -4.80
C ALA A 459 5.23 6.32 -3.26
N ALA A 460 4.49 7.23 -2.65
CA ALA A 460 4.33 7.26 -1.19
C ALA A 460 3.58 6.05 -0.64
N ILE A 461 2.53 5.59 -1.35
CA ILE A 461 1.75 4.40 -0.97
C ILE A 461 2.62 3.14 -1.07
N ASN A 462 3.40 3.03 -2.15
CA ASN A 462 4.32 1.91 -2.35
C ASN A 462 5.40 1.88 -1.27
N LEU A 463 5.94 3.05 -0.89
CA LEU A 463 6.92 3.17 0.17
C LEU A 463 6.36 2.73 1.54
N ILE A 464 5.16 3.19 1.88
CA ILE A 464 4.44 2.75 3.09
C ILE A 464 4.20 1.24 3.06
N THR A 465 3.74 0.71 1.93
CA THR A 465 3.46 -0.72 1.76
C THR A 465 4.72 -1.56 1.94
N MET A 466 5.84 -1.13 1.36
CA MET A 466 7.15 -1.78 1.50
C MET A 466 7.60 -1.80 2.97
N PHE A 467 7.54 -0.65 3.65
CA PHE A 467 7.88 -0.59 5.07
C PHE A 467 6.99 -1.52 5.90
N GLU A 468 5.67 -1.47 5.69
CA GLU A 468 4.73 -2.29 6.45
C GLU A 468 4.89 -3.78 6.19
N GLN A 469 5.15 -4.20 4.94
CA GLN A 469 5.42 -5.60 4.63
C GLN A 469 6.71 -6.08 5.31
N ILE A 470 7.78 -5.30 5.29
CA ILE A 470 9.05 -5.66 5.97
C ILE A 470 8.85 -5.67 7.49
N TYR A 471 8.10 -4.71 8.02
CA TYR A 471 7.78 -4.60 9.44
C TYR A 471 6.85 -5.73 9.93
N GLN A 472 5.97 -6.24 9.06
CA GLN A 472 5.10 -7.39 9.36
C GLN A 472 5.79 -8.74 9.15
N THR A 473 6.73 -8.85 8.19
CA THR A 473 7.44 -10.10 7.87
C THR A 473 8.57 -10.41 8.83
N LYS A 474 9.21 -9.40 9.42
CA LYS A 474 10.00 -9.61 10.64
C LYS A 474 9.04 -9.79 11.80
N LYS A 475 8.63 -11.04 12.03
CA LYS A 475 7.97 -11.36 13.28
C LYS A 475 8.96 -10.98 14.39
N ASN A 476 8.50 -10.34 15.46
CA ASN A 476 9.32 -10.06 16.65
C ASN A 476 9.68 -11.34 17.42
N GLU A 477 9.72 -12.45 16.70
CA GLU A 477 10.11 -13.75 17.19
C GLU A 477 11.62 -13.78 17.27
N ILE A 478 12.09 -14.31 18.39
CA ILE A 478 13.49 -14.61 18.65
C ILE A 478 13.61 -16.12 18.56
N PHE A 479 14.27 -16.63 17.54
CA PHE A 479 14.49 -18.06 17.40
C PHE A 479 15.55 -18.52 18.42
N ILE A 480 15.17 -19.45 19.29
CA ILE A 480 16.04 -19.99 20.33
C ILE A 480 16.59 -21.35 19.88
N SER A 481 17.88 -21.37 19.57
CA SER A 481 18.62 -22.57 19.20
C SER A 481 19.38 -23.11 20.41
N MET A 482 18.96 -24.24 20.96
CA MET A 482 19.60 -24.81 22.15
C MET A 482 19.32 -26.31 22.30
N GLN A 483 20.07 -26.96 23.20
CA GLN A 483 19.73 -28.30 23.65
C GLN A 483 18.45 -28.31 24.49
N PHE A 484 17.67 -29.37 24.38
CA PHE A 484 16.45 -29.59 25.17
C PHE A 484 16.61 -30.83 26.06
N GLY A 485 15.88 -30.86 27.17
CA GLY A 485 15.75 -32.05 28.03
C GLY A 485 16.81 -32.22 29.12
N ASP A 486 17.78 -31.31 29.25
CA ASP A 486 18.69 -31.27 30.40
C ASP A 486 18.45 -30.04 31.31
N SER A 487 18.71 -30.22 32.60
CA SER A 487 18.41 -29.23 33.64
C SER A 487 19.12 -27.90 33.44
N GLN A 488 20.38 -27.91 32.98
CA GLN A 488 21.14 -26.69 32.75
C GLN A 488 20.54 -25.90 31.58
N SER A 489 20.23 -26.58 30.48
CA SER A 489 19.63 -25.95 29.29
C SER A 489 18.23 -25.40 29.60
N GLU A 490 17.38 -26.13 30.33
CA GLU A 490 16.05 -25.62 30.70
C GLU A 490 16.13 -24.38 31.60
N LEU A 491 17.10 -24.33 32.51
CA LEU A 491 17.34 -23.15 33.35
C LEU A 491 17.85 -21.95 32.53
N ILE A 492 18.75 -22.17 31.57
CA ILE A 492 19.20 -21.13 30.62
C ILE A 492 18.00 -20.59 29.82
N TYR A 493 17.12 -21.47 29.34
CA TYR A 493 15.91 -21.08 28.61
C TYR A 493 15.00 -20.19 29.46
N GLU A 494 14.74 -20.58 30.71
CA GLU A 494 13.94 -19.78 31.65
C GLU A 494 14.55 -18.36 31.82
N LYS A 495 15.89 -18.25 31.89
CA LYS A 495 16.55 -16.94 32.00
C LYS A 495 16.50 -16.13 30.72
N ILE A 496 16.56 -16.77 29.55
CA ILE A 496 16.32 -16.08 28.27
C ILE A 496 14.91 -15.51 28.24
N VAL A 497 13.89 -16.31 28.57
CA VAL A 497 12.50 -15.86 28.63
C VAL A 497 12.35 -14.68 29.58
N ARG A 498 12.92 -14.77 30.78
CA ARG A 498 12.90 -13.69 31.77
C ARG A 498 13.59 -12.42 31.28
N ALA A 499 14.70 -12.53 30.55
CA ALA A 499 15.37 -11.38 29.95
C ALA A 499 14.50 -10.71 28.89
N VAL A 500 13.84 -11.49 28.04
CA VAL A 500 12.91 -10.98 27.02
C VAL A 500 11.70 -10.29 27.67
N GLU A 501 11.14 -10.88 28.73
CA GLU A 501 10.07 -10.25 29.52
C GLU A 501 10.52 -8.94 30.15
N MET A 502 11.71 -8.89 30.75
CA MET A 502 12.28 -7.68 31.33
C MET A 502 12.51 -6.59 30.26
N PHE A 503 13.02 -6.98 29.09
CA PHE A 503 13.16 -6.09 27.95
C PHE A 503 11.80 -5.51 27.52
N ASN A 504 10.80 -6.36 27.28
CA ASN A 504 9.45 -5.93 26.90
C ASN A 504 8.81 -5.03 27.98
N MET A 505 9.08 -5.29 29.26
CA MET A 505 8.61 -4.47 30.38
C MET A 505 9.30 -3.10 30.47
N ARG A 506 10.59 -2.99 30.12
CA ARG A 506 11.31 -1.70 30.06
C ARG A 506 10.85 -0.86 28.88
N HIS A 507 10.54 -1.53 27.78
CA HIS A 507 10.31 -0.93 26.46
C HIS A 507 8.85 -0.99 26.03
N LYS A 508 7.92 -0.68 26.95
CA LYS A 508 6.45 -0.73 26.76
C LYS A 508 5.94 0.14 25.60
N SER A 509 6.70 1.15 25.19
CA SER A 509 6.34 2.09 24.12
C SER A 509 6.67 1.59 22.72
N ILE A 510 7.46 0.52 22.58
CA ILE A 510 7.93 0.05 21.28
C ILE A 510 7.04 -1.09 20.78
N HIS A 511 6.68 -1.04 19.50
CA HIS A 511 5.88 -2.05 18.77
C HIS A 511 6.65 -3.37 18.54
N LEU A 512 7.48 -3.77 19.51
CA LEU A 512 8.36 -4.93 19.47
C LEU A 512 8.01 -5.83 20.67
N ASN A 513 6.93 -6.61 20.56
CA ASN A 513 6.66 -7.67 21.53
C ASN A 513 7.60 -8.85 21.22
N ALA A 514 8.85 -8.75 21.68
CA ALA A 514 9.83 -9.80 21.45
C ALA A 514 9.32 -11.11 22.06
N THR A 515 9.22 -12.17 21.26
CA THR A 515 8.67 -13.46 21.70
C THR A 515 9.70 -14.56 21.42
N PRO A 516 10.23 -15.23 22.45
CA PRO A 516 11.16 -16.34 22.23
C PRO A 516 10.40 -17.55 21.67
N ILE A 517 10.95 -18.18 20.63
CA ILE A 517 10.41 -19.40 20.02
C ILE A 517 11.42 -20.53 20.17
N ARG A 518 10.97 -21.62 20.79
CA ARG A 518 11.67 -22.91 20.84
C ARG A 518 10.82 -23.96 20.15
N ILE A 519 11.35 -24.58 19.10
CA ILE A 519 10.55 -25.41 18.17
C ILE A 519 9.90 -26.60 18.87
N ASP A 520 10.60 -27.27 19.79
CA ASP A 520 10.09 -28.39 20.58
C ASP A 520 8.85 -28.04 21.42
N ARG A 521 8.71 -26.77 21.85
CA ARG A 521 7.57 -26.28 22.64
C ARG A 521 6.38 -25.80 21.81
N THR A 522 6.54 -25.67 20.48
CA THR A 522 5.52 -25.08 19.58
C THR A 522 4.86 -26.08 18.64
N ILE A 523 5.27 -27.35 18.68
CA ILE A 523 4.71 -28.39 17.81
C ILE A 523 3.49 -29.01 18.46
N GLU A 524 2.30 -28.55 18.09
CA GLU A 524 1.07 -29.32 18.20
C GLU A 524 1.01 -30.35 17.06
N SER A 525 0.78 -31.60 17.44
CA SER A 525 0.55 -32.80 16.63
C SER A 525 0.09 -32.55 15.18
N SER A 526 1.01 -32.44 14.21
CA SER A 526 0.66 -32.53 12.78
C SER A 526 1.87 -32.74 11.85
N SER A 527 1.67 -33.67 10.91
CA SER A 527 2.26 -34.03 9.60
C SER A 527 3.44 -33.28 8.93
N PHE A 528 4.00 -32.20 9.48
CA PHE A 528 5.13 -31.48 8.87
C PHE A 528 6.46 -31.93 9.46
N SER A 529 7.50 -32.04 8.62
CA SER A 529 8.85 -32.34 9.11
C SER A 529 9.35 -31.19 10.00
N ILE A 530 9.85 -31.54 11.19
CA ILE A 530 10.45 -30.60 12.16
C ILE A 530 11.49 -29.69 11.48
N GLN A 531 12.21 -30.24 10.51
CA GLN A 531 13.18 -29.54 9.68
C GLN A 531 12.57 -28.32 8.97
N ASN A 532 11.42 -28.45 8.31
CA ASN A 532 10.79 -27.33 7.60
C ASN A 532 10.38 -26.21 8.56
N LYS A 533 9.86 -26.57 9.75
CA LYS A 533 9.50 -25.58 10.79
C LYS A 533 10.72 -24.82 11.31
N ILE A 534 11.85 -25.50 11.51
CA ILE A 534 13.12 -24.84 11.88
C ILE A 534 13.55 -23.87 10.77
N LEU A 535 13.51 -24.29 9.51
CA LEU A 535 13.90 -23.45 8.37
C LEU A 535 13.01 -22.22 8.24
N GLU A 536 11.69 -22.38 8.40
CA GLU A 536 10.73 -21.28 8.38
C GLU A 536 10.95 -20.31 9.55
N ALA A 537 11.12 -20.84 10.76
CA ALA A 537 11.36 -20.01 11.95
C ALA A 537 12.66 -19.20 11.84
N ILE A 538 13.74 -19.79 11.34
CA ILE A 538 15.01 -19.07 11.09
C ILE A 538 14.81 -17.98 10.03
N LYS A 539 14.06 -18.26 8.95
CA LYS A 539 13.79 -17.26 7.90
C LYS A 539 12.91 -16.10 8.39
N SER A 540 11.97 -16.35 9.31
CA SER A 540 11.00 -15.35 9.75
C SER A 540 11.37 -14.61 11.04
N CYS A 541 12.36 -15.09 11.79
CA CYS A 541 12.77 -14.48 13.06
C CYS A 541 13.49 -13.15 12.85
N SER A 542 13.38 -12.28 13.86
CA SER A 542 14.11 -11.01 13.92
C SER A 542 15.53 -11.18 14.45
N LEU A 543 15.72 -12.14 15.35
CA LEU A 543 16.95 -12.43 16.07
C LEU A 543 17.08 -13.92 16.32
N ILE A 544 18.31 -14.42 16.33
CA ILE A 544 18.64 -15.76 16.80
C ILE A 544 19.39 -15.67 18.12
N ILE A 545 18.97 -16.42 19.13
CA ILE A 545 19.77 -16.66 20.34
C ILE A 545 20.16 -18.13 20.33
N ALA A 546 21.46 -18.41 20.31
CA ALA A 546 21.97 -19.77 20.26
C ALA A 546 22.82 -20.11 21.49
N ASP A 547 22.48 -21.17 22.22
CA ASP A 547 23.25 -21.64 23.38
C ASP A 547 24.29 -22.70 23.00
N LEU A 548 25.56 -22.34 23.17
CA LEU A 548 26.70 -23.21 22.86
C LEU A 548 27.15 -24.04 24.07
N SER A 549 26.56 -23.83 25.25
CA SER A 549 27.01 -24.43 26.52
C SER A 549 26.96 -25.96 26.50
N SER A 550 26.05 -26.54 25.74
CA SER A 550 25.86 -27.99 25.65
C SER A 550 26.69 -28.70 24.57
N SER A 551 27.39 -27.96 23.70
CA SER A 551 28.06 -28.51 22.50
C SER A 551 27.13 -29.33 21.58
N ASN A 552 25.84 -29.00 21.54
CA ASN A 552 24.87 -29.73 20.75
C ASN A 552 25.05 -29.51 19.23
N ILE A 553 25.20 -30.58 18.46
CA ILE A 553 25.45 -30.51 17.01
C ILE A 553 24.34 -29.83 16.21
N ASN A 554 23.08 -29.93 16.66
CA ASN A 554 21.94 -29.33 15.97
C ASN A 554 22.00 -27.80 16.07
N VAL A 555 22.49 -27.26 17.20
CA VAL A 555 22.68 -25.81 17.39
C VAL A 555 23.69 -25.28 16.37
N TYR A 556 24.81 -25.98 16.16
CA TYR A 556 25.79 -25.59 15.15
C TYR A 556 25.22 -25.64 13.73
N HIS A 557 24.38 -26.64 13.42
CA HIS A 557 23.71 -26.74 12.13
C HIS A 557 22.74 -25.57 11.89
N GLU A 558 21.94 -25.21 12.88
CA GLU A 558 21.00 -24.08 12.81
C GLU A 558 21.72 -22.73 12.68
N ILE A 559 22.83 -22.53 13.41
CA ILE A 559 23.70 -21.36 13.25
C ILE A 559 24.25 -21.29 11.83
N GLY A 560 24.81 -22.40 11.31
CA GLY A 560 25.35 -22.45 9.96
C GLY A 560 24.32 -22.12 8.89
N TYR A 561 23.09 -22.64 9.05
CA TYR A 561 21.99 -22.32 8.15
C TYR A 561 21.60 -20.84 8.22
N ALA A 562 21.49 -20.27 9.42
CA ALA A 562 21.19 -18.85 9.59
C ALA A 562 22.25 -17.94 8.98
N MET A 563 23.52 -18.30 9.10
CA MET A 563 24.63 -17.61 8.43
C MET A 563 24.49 -17.67 6.92
N GLY A 564 24.18 -18.84 6.35
CA GLY A 564 23.96 -19.01 4.91
C GLY A 564 22.77 -18.20 4.38
N VAL A 565 21.66 -18.14 5.13
CA VAL A 565 20.51 -17.30 4.79
C VAL A 565 20.87 -15.82 4.82
N ALA A 566 21.64 -15.36 5.82
CA ALA A 566 22.05 -13.97 5.88
C ALA A 566 23.00 -13.60 4.72
N GLU A 567 23.97 -14.47 4.42
CA GLU A 567 24.93 -14.29 3.32
C GLU A 567 24.23 -14.23 1.95
N SER A 568 23.22 -15.09 1.70
CA SER A 568 22.47 -15.05 0.44
C SER A 568 21.73 -13.73 0.19
N HIS A 569 21.52 -12.93 1.23
CA HIS A 569 20.89 -11.62 1.18
C HIS A 569 21.90 -10.46 1.37
N ASN A 570 23.22 -10.74 1.36
CA ASN A 570 24.28 -9.78 1.69
C ASN A 570 24.08 -9.09 3.05
N MET A 571 23.55 -9.83 4.04
CA MET A 571 23.31 -9.35 5.39
C MET A 571 24.28 -10.00 6.38
N ILE A 572 24.55 -9.30 7.49
CA ILE A 572 25.22 -9.91 8.64
C ILE A 572 24.16 -10.67 9.44
N PRO A 573 24.40 -11.95 9.79
CA PRO A 573 23.45 -12.73 10.55
C PRO A 573 23.25 -12.11 11.93
N ASN A 574 21.98 -11.82 12.26
CA ASN A 574 21.63 -11.17 13.50
C ASN A 574 21.44 -12.22 14.60
N MET A 575 22.52 -12.49 15.32
CA MET A 575 22.57 -13.56 16.32
C MET A 575 23.27 -13.15 17.61
N ILE A 576 22.83 -13.73 18.72
CA ILE A 576 23.49 -13.69 20.03
C ILE A 576 23.89 -15.12 20.38
N LEU A 577 25.19 -15.35 20.52
CA LEU A 577 25.73 -16.62 20.96
C LEU A 577 25.91 -16.59 22.49
N LEU A 578 25.33 -17.55 23.19
CA LEU A 578 25.44 -17.70 24.64
C LEU A 578 26.44 -18.80 24.99
N TYR A 579 27.20 -18.59 26.07
CA TYR A 579 28.11 -19.60 26.58
C TYR A 579 28.25 -19.51 28.11
N LYS A 580 27.91 -20.60 28.80
CA LYS A 580 28.14 -20.77 30.24
C LYS A 580 29.55 -21.32 30.46
N GLU A 581 30.43 -20.53 31.08
CA GLU A 581 31.86 -20.86 31.19
C GLU A 581 32.16 -22.07 32.09
N ASP A 582 31.30 -22.30 33.07
CA ASP A 582 31.34 -23.39 34.04
C ASP A 582 30.25 -24.45 33.74
N THR A 583 30.03 -24.73 32.45
CA THR A 583 29.00 -25.69 32.04
C THR A 583 29.30 -27.14 32.45
N ASP A 584 28.26 -27.85 32.91
CA ASP A 584 28.30 -29.27 33.26
C ASP A 584 28.62 -30.19 32.06
N HIS A 585 28.48 -29.67 30.84
CA HIS A 585 28.77 -30.40 29.61
C HIS A 585 30.26 -30.39 29.24
N ASN A 586 31.08 -29.53 29.88
CA ASN A 586 32.53 -29.52 29.72
C ASN A 586 33.23 -30.46 30.73
N LYS A 587 32.84 -31.74 30.71
CA LYS A 587 33.34 -32.77 31.64
C LYS A 587 34.86 -32.96 31.61
N GLU A 588 35.47 -32.72 30.45
CA GLU A 588 36.92 -32.83 30.24
C GLU A 588 37.69 -31.57 30.69
N LYS A 589 37.01 -30.54 31.21
CA LYS A 589 37.60 -29.23 31.57
C LYS A 589 38.48 -28.68 30.45
N LYS A 590 38.02 -28.82 29.21
CA LYS A 590 38.70 -28.23 28.05
C LYS A 590 38.78 -26.74 28.25
N ASP A 591 39.87 -26.17 27.77
CA ASP A 591 39.99 -24.73 27.61
C ASP A 591 38.71 -24.18 26.93
N ILE A 592 38.19 -23.08 27.47
CA ILE A 592 36.92 -22.46 27.05
C ILE A 592 36.90 -22.23 25.53
N ASP A 593 38.01 -21.75 24.97
CA ASP A 593 38.08 -21.47 23.54
C ASP A 593 38.18 -22.77 22.73
N LYS A 594 38.72 -23.85 23.30
CA LYS A 594 38.73 -25.18 22.65
C LYS A 594 37.38 -25.89 22.68
N PHE A 595 36.51 -25.56 23.64
CA PHE A 595 35.18 -26.13 23.77
C PHE A 595 34.22 -25.63 22.67
N ILE A 596 34.38 -24.37 22.25
CA ILE A 596 33.59 -23.79 21.16
C ILE A 596 34.19 -24.14 19.80
N GLY A 597 33.33 -24.51 18.85
CA GLY A 597 33.73 -24.79 17.46
C GLY A 597 34.52 -23.64 16.83
N PHE A 598 35.62 -23.95 16.15
CA PHE A 598 36.60 -22.98 15.64
C PHE A 598 35.97 -21.82 14.86
N ASN A 599 34.97 -22.12 14.01
CA ASN A 599 34.33 -21.13 13.14
C ASN A 599 33.48 -20.08 13.89
N LEU A 600 33.07 -20.35 15.13
CA LEU A 600 32.23 -19.44 15.92
C LEU A 600 33.03 -18.63 16.96
N ARG A 601 34.34 -18.89 17.09
CA ARG A 601 35.19 -18.23 18.10
C ARG A 601 35.32 -16.72 17.89
N ASN A 602 35.32 -16.30 16.62
CA ASN A 602 35.48 -14.90 16.24
C ASN A 602 34.16 -14.11 16.26
N LEU A 603 33.02 -14.77 16.52
CA LEU A 603 31.73 -14.11 16.65
C LEU A 603 31.54 -13.60 18.08
N SER A 604 30.77 -12.50 18.23
CA SER A 604 30.51 -11.89 19.52
C SER A 604 29.67 -12.80 20.43
N GLN A 605 30.28 -13.32 21.49
CA GLN A 605 29.65 -14.23 22.46
C GLN A 605 29.26 -13.48 23.73
N LEU A 606 28.13 -13.85 24.33
CA LEU A 606 27.75 -13.47 25.69
C LEU A 606 28.19 -14.63 26.60
N ARG A 607 29.32 -14.43 27.28
CA ARG A 607 29.86 -15.39 28.24
C ARG A 607 29.35 -15.07 29.63
N PHE A 608 28.93 -16.09 30.38
CA PHE A 608 28.42 -15.93 31.74
C PHE A 608 28.78 -17.12 32.62
N LYS A 609 28.84 -16.89 33.94
CA LYS A 609 28.88 -17.96 34.95
C LYS A 609 27.59 -18.00 35.75
N ASP A 610 27.13 -16.82 36.14
CA ASP A 610 25.92 -16.63 36.92
C ASP A 610 24.71 -16.29 36.04
N TYR A 611 23.54 -16.76 36.45
CA TYR A 611 22.29 -16.57 35.73
C TYR A 611 21.77 -15.14 35.79
N LYS A 612 22.10 -14.36 36.82
CA LYS A 612 21.76 -12.93 36.87
C LYS A 612 22.55 -12.17 35.81
N GLN A 613 23.85 -12.48 35.66
CA GLN A 613 24.70 -11.91 34.63
C GLN A 613 24.14 -12.17 33.22
N LEU A 614 23.66 -13.40 32.95
CA LEU A 614 23.00 -13.72 31.69
C LEU A 614 21.80 -12.80 31.43
N VAL A 615 20.89 -12.67 32.41
CA VAL A 615 19.68 -11.86 32.26
C VAL A 615 20.03 -10.40 31.98
N ASP A 616 20.88 -9.79 32.81
CA ASP A 616 21.21 -8.37 32.71
C ASP A 616 21.92 -8.05 31.37
N SER A 617 22.92 -8.85 30.99
CA SER A 617 23.65 -8.66 29.73
C SER A 617 22.79 -8.97 28.48
N LEU A 618 21.85 -9.91 28.59
CA LEU A 618 20.97 -10.23 27.46
C LEU A 618 19.95 -9.12 27.22
N VAL A 619 19.42 -8.50 28.27
CA VAL A 619 18.56 -7.31 28.14
C VAL A 619 19.28 -6.20 27.39
N GLU A 620 20.52 -5.87 27.77
CA GLU A 620 21.31 -4.83 27.09
C GLU A 620 21.55 -5.16 25.60
N ARG A 621 21.77 -6.44 25.26
CA ARG A 621 21.92 -6.84 23.85
C ARG A 621 20.61 -6.77 23.07
N LEU A 622 19.47 -7.07 23.71
CA LEU A 622 18.14 -6.91 23.11
C LEU A 622 17.84 -5.43 22.84
N GLU A 623 18.18 -4.55 23.80
CA GLU A 623 18.10 -3.09 23.66
C GLU A 623 18.90 -2.61 22.44
N LYS A 624 20.15 -3.04 22.33
CA LYS A 624 21.00 -2.74 21.16
C LYS A 624 20.44 -3.30 19.85
N HIS A 625 19.91 -4.53 19.86
CA HIS A 625 19.38 -5.18 18.66
C HIS A 625 18.13 -4.46 18.12
N TYR A 626 17.19 -4.14 19.02
CA TYR A 626 15.95 -3.47 18.67
C TYR A 626 16.10 -1.95 18.55
N GLY A 627 17.24 -1.40 19.00
CA GLY A 627 17.63 0.00 18.81
C GLY A 627 16.93 0.95 19.78
N VAL A 628 16.80 0.54 21.04
CA VAL A 628 15.99 1.20 22.07
C VAL A 628 16.76 1.45 23.36
#